data_AF-A0A2S5UXW3-F1
#
_entry.id   AF-A0A2S5UXW3-F1
#
_cell.length_a   1.000
_cell.length_b   1.000
_cell.length_c   1.000
_cell.angle_alpha   90.00
_cell.angle_beta   90.00
_cell.angle_gamma   90.00
#
_symmetry.space_group_name_H-M   'P 1'
#
loop_
_entity.id
_entity.type
_entity.pdbx_description
1 polymer ?
#
loop_
_entity_poly.entity_id
_entity_poly.type
_entity_poly.pdbx_seq_one_letter_code
_entity_poly.pdbx_strand_id
1 'polypeptide(L)'
;MANDDGIASASPIWDALDAATRTRTAFTLGYLGTADVDGQPHVRAVIVRAVDAETGTVFFSTHSLSAKIGQLERNPLVAVTFYDAEADVQLRLEGRAEVVTDESTRRATWASFGAGTRQLFASPLRPGSPLPRADARADGGSSANASGDARDDAAGYARFAWVAVHVNDIDAIDLSADEHLRCRFTRVDGGWDTTRIVP
;
A
#
# COMPACT_ATOMS: atom_id res chain seq x y z
N MET A 1 -18.97 -9.97 -0.09
CA MET A 1 -18.83 -10.83 -1.28
C MET A 1 -19.43 -12.18 -0.91
N ALA A 2 -20.52 -12.63 -1.54
CA ALA A 2 -21.22 -13.86 -1.18
C ALA A 2 -21.30 -14.81 -2.39
N ASN A 3 -20.14 -15.11 -2.98
CA ASN A 3 -19.99 -16.17 -3.98
C ASN A 3 -18.84 -17.07 -3.52
N ASP A 4 -19.11 -18.37 -3.41
CA ASP A 4 -18.21 -19.45 -2.96
C ASP A 4 -16.85 -19.56 -3.69
N ASP A 5 -16.61 -18.79 -4.76
CA ASP A 5 -15.40 -18.83 -5.58
C ASP A 5 -14.46 -17.62 -5.40
N GLY A 6 -14.69 -16.78 -4.38
CA GLY A 6 -14.04 -15.47 -4.24
C GLY A 6 -12.50 -15.51 -4.25
N ILE A 7 -11.89 -16.57 -3.74
CA ILE A 7 -10.44 -16.78 -3.74
C ILE A 7 -10.01 -18.00 -4.57
N ALA A 8 -10.87 -18.53 -5.45
CA ALA A 8 -10.54 -19.68 -6.30
C ALA A 8 -9.76 -19.29 -7.57
N SER A 9 -9.71 -17.99 -7.90
CA SER A 9 -8.91 -17.44 -9.01
C SER A 9 -8.33 -16.07 -8.61
N ALA A 10 -7.31 -15.61 -9.33
CA ALA A 10 -6.67 -14.33 -9.01
C ALA A 10 -7.53 -13.11 -9.41
N SER A 11 -8.43 -13.24 -10.40
CA SER A 11 -9.17 -12.10 -10.95
C SER A 11 -10.04 -11.39 -9.89
N PRO A 12 -10.88 -12.08 -9.10
CA PRO A 12 -11.69 -11.41 -8.08
C PRO A 12 -10.86 -10.74 -6.99
N ILE A 13 -9.67 -11.26 -6.69
CA ILE A 13 -8.72 -10.65 -5.74
C ILE A 13 -8.27 -9.29 -6.28
N TRP A 14 -7.83 -9.24 -7.54
CA TRP A 14 -7.42 -7.99 -8.17
C TRP A 14 -8.57 -7.00 -8.34
N ASP A 15 -9.78 -7.48 -8.68
CA ASP A 15 -10.99 -6.64 -8.74
C ASP A 15 -11.33 -6.01 -7.37
N ALA A 16 -11.20 -6.78 -6.29
CA ALA A 16 -11.44 -6.30 -4.93
C ALA A 16 -10.40 -5.25 -4.49
N LEU A 17 -9.12 -5.48 -4.82
CA LEU A 17 -8.05 -4.51 -4.57
C LEU A 17 -8.23 -3.23 -5.41
N ASP A 18 -8.65 -3.36 -6.66
CA ASP A 18 -8.93 -2.24 -7.55
C ASP A 18 -10.13 -1.40 -7.04
N ALA A 19 -11.21 -2.06 -6.59
CA ALA A 19 -12.33 -1.39 -5.96
C ALA A 19 -11.90 -0.57 -4.72
N ALA A 20 -10.96 -1.11 -3.93
CA ALA A 20 -10.41 -0.46 -2.73
C ALA A 20 -9.64 0.84 -3.00
N THR A 21 -9.26 1.10 -4.26
CA THR A 21 -8.59 2.34 -4.69
C THR A 21 -9.57 3.48 -4.96
N ARG A 22 -10.84 3.15 -5.26
CA ARG A 22 -11.90 4.09 -5.62
C ARG A 22 -12.82 4.42 -4.44
N THR A 23 -13.13 3.42 -3.62
CA THR A 23 -14.00 3.56 -2.46
C THR A 23 -13.37 2.90 -1.25
N ARG A 24 -13.84 3.28 -0.06
CA ARG A 24 -13.35 2.69 1.18
C ARG A 24 -13.93 1.28 1.35
N THR A 25 -13.06 0.28 1.36
CA THR A 25 -13.37 -1.13 1.61
C THR A 25 -12.43 -1.67 2.69
N ALA A 26 -12.60 -2.95 3.07
CA ALA A 26 -11.67 -3.61 3.99
C ALA A 26 -10.22 -3.64 3.45
N PHE A 27 -10.05 -3.68 2.13
CA PHE A 27 -8.74 -3.75 1.48
C PHE A 27 -8.12 -2.38 1.16
N THR A 28 -8.75 -1.27 1.54
CA THR A 28 -8.18 0.07 1.35
C THR A 28 -6.86 0.24 2.14
N LEU A 29 -6.77 -0.39 3.31
CA LEU A 29 -5.55 -0.44 4.12
C LEU A 29 -4.88 -1.80 3.96
N GLY A 30 -3.64 -1.80 3.47
CA GLY A 30 -2.75 -2.96 3.50
C GLY A 30 -1.71 -2.80 4.60
N TYR A 31 -1.34 -3.89 5.27
CA TYR A 31 -0.29 -3.91 6.27
C TYR A 31 1.03 -4.31 5.61
N LEU A 32 1.88 -3.32 5.35
CA LEU A 32 3.17 -3.48 4.69
C LEU A 32 4.22 -3.98 5.68
N GLY A 33 4.69 -5.20 5.49
CA GLY A 33 5.89 -5.77 6.07
C GLY A 33 7.14 -5.39 5.27
N THR A 34 8.15 -4.87 5.96
CA THR A 34 9.51 -4.64 5.43
C THR A 34 10.54 -5.14 6.43
N ALA A 35 11.78 -5.35 6.00
CA ALA A 35 12.91 -5.58 6.89
C ALA A 35 13.93 -4.45 6.73
N ASP A 36 14.57 -4.03 7.82
CA ASP A 36 15.71 -3.13 7.74
C ASP A 36 17.03 -3.88 7.48
N VAL A 37 18.14 -3.16 7.60
CA VAL A 37 19.49 -3.63 7.27
C VAL A 37 19.99 -4.73 8.20
N ASP A 38 19.49 -4.75 9.43
CA ASP A 38 19.84 -5.76 10.43
C ASP A 38 18.87 -6.94 10.35
N GLY A 39 17.93 -6.93 9.40
CA GLY A 39 16.89 -7.93 9.24
C GLY A 39 15.73 -7.77 10.22
N GLN A 40 15.65 -6.67 10.98
CA GLN A 40 14.55 -6.45 11.91
C GLN A 40 13.26 -6.19 11.11
N PRO A 41 12.20 -6.99 11.32
CA PRO A 41 10.92 -6.78 10.65
C PRO A 41 10.21 -5.53 11.19
N HIS A 42 9.52 -4.83 10.30
CA HIS A 42 8.66 -3.71 10.59
C HIS A 42 7.33 -3.87 9.86
N VAL A 43 6.22 -3.57 10.53
CA VAL A 43 4.87 -3.64 9.94
C VAL A 43 4.13 -2.34 10.21
N ARG A 44 3.38 -1.85 9.22
CA ARG A 44 2.51 -0.67 9.35
C ARG A 44 1.42 -0.68 8.28
N ALA A 45 0.31 -0.01 8.55
CA ALA A 45 -0.70 0.24 7.53
C ALA A 45 -0.20 1.21 6.46
N VAL A 46 -0.55 0.94 5.20
CA VAL A 46 -0.42 1.83 4.03
C VAL A 46 -1.76 1.86 3.31
N ILE A 47 -2.07 2.98 2.67
CA ILE A 47 -3.28 3.09 1.83
C ILE A 47 -2.91 2.64 0.42
N VAL A 48 -3.59 1.64 -0.11
CA VAL A 48 -3.48 1.27 -1.53
C VAL A 48 -4.11 2.36 -2.37
N ARG A 49 -3.38 2.81 -3.38
CA ARG A 49 -3.73 3.99 -4.20
C ARG A 49 -4.01 3.66 -5.65
N ALA A 50 -3.44 2.58 -6.15
CA ALA A 50 -3.73 2.02 -7.45
C ALA A 50 -3.32 0.55 -7.45
N VAL A 51 -3.85 -0.21 -8.40
CA VAL A 51 -3.37 -1.55 -8.74
C VAL A 51 -3.33 -1.69 -10.25
N ASP A 52 -2.53 -2.64 -10.71
CA ASP A 52 -2.47 -3.08 -12.09
C ASP A 52 -2.48 -4.60 -12.08
N ALA A 53 -3.62 -5.20 -12.42
CA ALA A 53 -3.79 -6.64 -12.44
C ALA A 53 -2.96 -7.30 -13.56
N GLU A 54 -2.80 -6.60 -14.69
CA GLU A 54 -2.06 -7.10 -15.84
C GLU A 54 -0.59 -7.26 -15.50
N THR A 55 0.02 -6.32 -14.76
CA THR A 55 1.41 -6.44 -14.29
C THR A 55 1.55 -7.07 -12.91
N GLY A 56 0.45 -7.21 -12.16
CA GLY A 56 0.47 -7.76 -10.80
C GLY A 56 1.05 -6.78 -9.80
N THR A 57 0.73 -5.50 -9.95
CA THR A 57 1.38 -4.44 -9.18
C THR A 57 0.38 -3.76 -8.24
N VAL A 58 0.78 -3.56 -6.98
CA VAL A 58 0.04 -2.74 -6.02
C VAL A 58 0.83 -1.47 -5.75
N PHE A 59 0.18 -0.31 -5.76
CA PHE A 59 0.84 0.96 -5.55
C PHE A 59 0.34 1.67 -4.29
N PHE A 60 1.27 2.33 -3.60
CA PHE A 60 0.96 3.23 -2.51
C PHE A 60 1.85 4.47 -2.55
N SER A 61 1.40 5.54 -1.87
CA SER A 61 2.18 6.77 -1.70
C SER A 61 2.72 6.89 -0.28
N THR A 62 3.93 7.43 -0.14
CA THR A 62 4.51 7.71 1.17
C THR A 62 5.49 8.86 1.12
N HIS A 63 5.82 9.41 2.29
CA HIS A 63 6.81 10.46 2.39
C HIS A 63 8.21 9.91 2.06
N SER A 64 8.95 10.57 1.18
CA SER A 64 10.27 10.13 0.68
C SER A 64 11.30 9.98 1.80
N LEU A 65 11.22 10.81 2.84
CA LEU A 65 12.07 10.69 4.03
C LEU A 65 11.63 9.62 5.04
N SER A 66 10.53 8.90 4.83
CA SER A 66 10.10 7.91 5.82
C SER A 66 11.06 6.72 5.90
N ALA A 67 11.21 6.12 7.09
CA ALA A 67 12.15 5.02 7.32
C ALA A 67 11.97 3.86 6.33
N LYS A 68 10.72 3.57 5.93
CA LYS A 68 10.43 2.50 4.98
C LYS A 68 11.10 2.72 3.61
N ILE A 69 11.28 3.95 3.14
CA ILE A 69 11.97 4.20 1.86
C ILE A 69 13.41 3.66 1.92
N GLY A 70 14.15 4.00 2.98
CA GLY A 70 15.50 3.47 3.16
C GLY A 70 15.55 1.96 3.41
N GLN A 71 14.48 1.37 3.95
CA GLN A 71 14.34 -0.09 4.07
C GLN A 71 14.16 -0.73 2.69
N LEU A 72 13.25 -0.21 1.86
CA LEU A 72 12.95 -0.72 0.51
C LEU A 72 14.15 -0.60 -0.44
N GLU A 73 14.89 0.51 -0.36
CA GLU A 73 16.10 0.72 -1.19
C GLU A 73 17.20 -0.31 -0.90
N ARG A 74 17.25 -0.84 0.33
CA ARG A 74 18.28 -1.81 0.76
C ARG A 74 17.80 -3.26 0.67
N ASN A 75 16.54 -3.49 1.01
CA ASN A 75 15.88 -4.78 0.86
C ASN A 75 14.48 -4.56 0.25
N PRO A 76 14.32 -4.81 -1.06
CA PRO A 76 13.05 -4.60 -1.74
C PRO A 76 12.03 -5.71 -1.48
N LEU A 77 12.37 -6.78 -0.75
CA LEU A 77 11.43 -7.86 -0.46
C LEU A 77 10.39 -7.38 0.56
N VAL A 78 9.11 -7.50 0.20
CA VAL A 78 7.99 -7.04 1.03
C VAL A 78 6.86 -8.04 1.03
N ALA A 79 6.03 -7.95 2.08
CA ALA A 79 4.72 -8.55 2.12
C ALA A 79 3.68 -7.46 2.40
N VAL A 80 2.50 -7.55 1.80
CA VAL A 80 1.35 -6.68 2.10
C VAL A 80 0.18 -7.57 2.46
N THR A 81 -0.31 -7.44 3.70
CA THR A 81 -1.45 -8.22 4.19
C THR A 81 -2.72 -7.38 4.22
N PHE A 82 -3.82 -7.96 3.78
CA PHE A 82 -5.16 -7.40 3.86
C PHE A 82 -6.06 -8.39 4.60
N TYR A 83 -7.06 -7.87 5.31
CA TYR A 83 -8.05 -8.69 5.98
C TYR A 83 -9.42 -8.03 5.88
N ASP A 84 -10.39 -8.77 5.35
CA ASP A 84 -11.80 -8.43 5.36
C ASP A 84 -12.47 -9.18 6.49
N ALA A 85 -12.75 -8.47 7.58
CA ALA A 85 -13.37 -9.04 8.76
C ALA A 85 -14.85 -9.40 8.56
N GLU A 86 -15.52 -8.82 7.56
CA GLU A 86 -16.92 -9.14 7.26
C GLU A 86 -17.02 -10.40 6.39
N ALA A 87 -16.11 -10.55 5.43
CA ALA A 87 -16.03 -11.74 4.59
C ALA A 87 -15.19 -12.89 5.20
N ASP A 88 -14.46 -12.60 6.28
CA ASP A 88 -13.46 -13.49 6.89
C ASP A 88 -12.38 -13.98 5.90
N VAL A 89 -11.91 -13.06 5.05
CA VAL A 89 -10.91 -13.33 4.02
C VAL A 89 -9.62 -12.58 4.32
N GLN A 90 -8.50 -13.30 4.33
CA GLN A 90 -7.16 -12.71 4.39
C GLN A 90 -6.42 -12.91 3.07
N LEU A 91 -5.75 -11.86 2.63
CA LEU A 91 -4.82 -11.88 1.51
C LEU A 91 -3.41 -11.52 2.00
N ARG A 92 -2.39 -12.30 1.65
CA ARG A 92 -0.99 -11.91 1.80
C ARG A 92 -0.32 -11.89 0.43
N LEU A 93 0.03 -10.69 -0.02
CA LEU A 93 0.74 -10.46 -1.29
C LEU A 93 2.23 -10.35 -0.97
N GLU A 94 3.06 -11.16 -1.60
CA GLU A 94 4.51 -11.12 -1.48
C GLU A 94 5.13 -10.68 -2.81
N GLY A 95 6.23 -9.91 -2.74
CA GLY A 95 6.81 -9.34 -3.94
C GLY A 95 8.02 -8.46 -3.72
N ARG A 96 8.39 -7.72 -4.77
CA ARG A 96 9.49 -6.75 -4.76
C ARG A 96 8.94 -5.34 -4.87
N ALA A 97 9.27 -4.49 -3.91
CA ALA A 97 8.94 -3.08 -3.95
C ALA A 97 10.02 -2.26 -4.66
N GLU A 98 9.59 -1.22 -5.36
CA GLU A 98 10.45 -0.20 -5.93
C GLU A 98 9.87 1.20 -5.71
N VAL A 99 10.75 2.18 -5.52
CA VAL A 99 10.36 3.59 -5.56
C VAL A 99 10.36 4.02 -7.02
N VAL A 100 9.19 4.37 -7.55
CA VAL A 100 9.05 4.81 -8.94
C VAL A 100 9.76 6.16 -9.11
N THR A 101 10.76 6.19 -9.98
CA THR A 101 11.57 7.38 -10.28
C THR A 101 11.17 8.10 -11.56
N ASP A 102 10.37 7.46 -12.42
CA ASP A 102 9.91 8.09 -13.67
C ASP A 102 9.11 9.37 -13.35
N GLU A 103 9.65 10.50 -13.80
CA GLU A 103 9.13 11.81 -13.44
C GLU A 103 7.73 12.05 -14.03
N SER A 104 7.47 11.56 -15.24
CA SER A 104 6.17 11.71 -15.89
C SER A 104 5.06 11.01 -15.10
N THR A 105 5.32 9.76 -14.70
CA THR A 105 4.44 8.95 -13.86
C THR A 105 4.22 9.62 -12.52
N ARG A 106 5.29 10.02 -11.83
CA ARG A 106 5.19 10.69 -10.52
C ARG A 106 4.37 11.97 -10.59
N ARG A 107 4.57 12.81 -11.62
CA ARG A 107 3.81 14.06 -11.79
C ARG A 107 2.34 13.79 -12.07
N ALA A 108 2.04 12.84 -12.95
CA ALA A 108 0.67 12.44 -13.24
C ALA A 108 -0.05 11.93 -11.99
N THR A 109 0.60 11.07 -11.20
CA THR A 109 0.04 10.57 -9.93
C THR A 109 -0.12 11.67 -8.88
N TRP A 110 0.86 12.57 -8.74
CA TRP A 110 0.72 13.70 -7.81
C TRP A 110 -0.45 14.61 -8.17
N ALA A 111 -0.61 14.91 -9.47
CA ALA A 111 -1.68 15.76 -9.97
C ALA A 111 -3.08 15.14 -9.77
N SER A 112 -3.19 13.80 -9.75
CA SER A 112 -4.47 13.11 -9.51
C SER A 112 -4.93 13.18 -8.05
N PHE A 113 -4.03 13.49 -7.11
CA PHE A 113 -4.38 13.64 -5.70
C PHE A 113 -5.07 14.98 -5.41
N GLY A 114 -6.21 14.89 -4.71
CA GLY A 114 -6.86 16.07 -4.14
C GLY A 114 -5.97 16.83 -3.15
N ALA A 115 -6.25 18.12 -2.97
CA ALA A 115 -5.43 19.03 -2.16
C ALA A 115 -5.17 18.51 -0.73
N GLY A 116 -6.18 17.91 -0.08
CA GLY A 116 -6.03 17.34 1.25
C GLY A 116 -4.98 16.22 1.34
N THR A 117 -4.91 15.35 0.33
CA THR A 117 -3.88 14.28 0.27
C THR A 117 -2.51 14.87 0.03
N ARG A 118 -2.39 15.86 -0.87
CA ARG A 118 -1.12 16.53 -1.16
C ARG A 118 -0.57 17.29 0.05
N GLN A 119 -1.45 17.88 0.86
CA GLN A 119 -1.06 18.57 2.10
C GLN A 119 -0.35 17.65 3.11
N LEU A 120 -0.60 16.34 3.09
CA LEU A 120 0.08 15.38 3.96
C LEU A 120 1.60 15.30 3.70
N PHE A 121 2.08 15.80 2.57
CA PHE A 121 3.50 15.85 2.21
C PHE A 121 4.13 17.23 2.43
N ALA A 122 3.36 18.23 2.87
CA ALA A 122 3.84 19.59 3.06
C ALA A 122 4.86 19.71 4.20
N SER A 123 4.74 18.85 5.23
CA SER A 123 5.65 18.87 6.39
C SER A 123 7.10 18.55 5.98
N PRO A 124 8.09 19.34 6.42
CA PRO A 124 9.49 19.01 6.23
C PRO A 124 10.00 17.97 7.24
N LEU A 125 9.22 17.66 8.28
CA LEU A 125 9.62 16.75 9.33
C LEU A 125 9.62 15.30 8.84
N ARG A 126 10.64 14.55 9.25
CA ARG A 126 10.74 13.12 8.93
C ARG A 126 9.65 12.36 9.70
N PRO A 127 8.76 11.60 9.02
CA PRO A 127 7.80 10.78 9.74
C PRO A 127 8.49 9.79 10.68
N GLY A 128 8.06 9.78 11.95
CA GLY A 128 8.65 8.96 13.02
C GLY A 128 9.78 9.63 13.81
N SER A 129 10.23 10.83 13.44
CA SER A 129 11.18 11.58 14.29
C SER A 129 10.47 12.14 15.54
N PRO A 130 11.16 12.25 16.70
CA PRO A 130 10.60 12.92 17.87
C PRO A 130 10.14 14.34 17.53
N LEU A 131 8.97 14.73 18.03
CA LEU A 131 8.52 16.11 17.92
C LEU A 131 9.35 17.00 18.86
N PRO A 132 9.78 18.20 18.40
CA PRO A 132 10.39 19.18 19.29
C PRO A 132 9.45 19.48 20.47
N ARG A 133 10.02 19.60 21.67
CA ARG A 133 9.27 19.74 22.93
C ARG A 133 8.32 20.96 22.96
N ALA A 134 8.58 21.98 22.15
CA ALA A 134 7.73 23.16 21.99
C ALA A 134 6.43 22.86 21.19
N ASP A 135 6.44 21.85 20.33
CA ASP A 135 5.33 21.48 19.45
C ASP A 135 4.44 20.38 20.06
N ALA A 136 4.88 19.79 21.17
CA ALA A 136 4.20 18.69 21.87
C ALA A 136 2.88 19.09 22.58
N ARG A 137 2.50 20.37 22.55
CA ARG A 137 1.21 20.89 23.06
C ARG A 137 0.29 21.47 21.98
N ALA A 138 0.65 21.37 20.70
CA ALA A 138 -0.28 21.66 19.62
C ALA A 138 -1.16 20.43 19.37
N ASP A 139 -1.96 20.08 20.38
CA ASP A 139 -3.01 19.08 20.25
C ASP A 139 -4.05 19.54 19.22
N GLY A 140 -4.38 18.63 18.31
CA GLY A 140 -5.66 18.63 17.61
C GLY A 140 -5.79 19.66 16.49
N GLY A 141 -5.32 19.27 15.29
CA GLY A 141 -5.94 19.70 14.03
C GLY A 141 -6.17 21.20 13.89
N SER A 142 -5.10 21.99 13.78
CA SER A 142 -5.24 23.22 13.03
C SER A 142 -5.36 22.84 11.56
N SER A 143 -6.61 22.65 11.12
CA SER A 143 -7.05 23.02 9.78
C SER A 143 -6.83 24.52 9.61
N ALA A 144 -5.57 24.95 9.62
CA ALA A 144 -5.22 26.24 9.07
C ALA A 144 -5.52 26.09 7.58
N ASN A 145 -6.51 26.84 7.12
CA ASN A 145 -6.76 27.09 5.70
C ASN A 145 -5.44 27.51 5.06
N ALA A 146 -4.67 26.54 4.57
CA ALA A 146 -3.53 26.80 3.72
C ALA A 146 -4.12 27.12 2.36
N SER A 147 -4.25 28.41 2.08
CA SER A 147 -4.13 28.90 0.72
C SER A 147 -2.96 28.15 0.09
N GLY A 148 -3.26 27.22 -0.82
CA GLY A 148 -2.26 26.41 -1.50
C GLY A 148 -1.37 27.30 -2.33
N ASP A 149 -0.27 27.78 -1.74
CA ASP A 149 0.77 28.46 -2.47
C ASP A 149 1.49 27.41 -3.32
N ALA A 150 1.84 27.78 -4.56
CA ALA A 150 2.54 26.90 -5.49
C ALA A 150 3.88 26.41 -4.91
N ARG A 151 4.47 27.17 -3.98
CA ARG A 151 5.68 26.79 -3.24
C ARG A 151 5.48 25.60 -2.30
N ASP A 152 4.33 25.54 -1.62
CA ASP A 152 4.01 24.44 -0.72
C ASP A 152 3.69 23.15 -1.48
N ASP A 153 3.04 23.26 -2.64
CA ASP A 153 2.78 22.10 -3.51
C ASP A 153 4.08 21.52 -4.08
N ALA A 154 4.99 22.37 -4.57
CA ALA A 154 6.29 21.92 -5.08
C ALA A 154 7.14 21.26 -3.99
N ALA A 155 7.13 21.80 -2.77
CA ALA A 155 7.80 21.20 -1.62
C ALA A 155 7.16 19.85 -1.22
N GLY A 156 5.82 19.76 -1.27
CA GLY A 156 5.09 18.51 -1.07
C GLY A 156 5.45 17.46 -2.11
N TYR A 157 5.50 17.84 -3.39
CA TYR A 157 5.89 16.96 -4.49
C TYR A 157 7.32 16.43 -4.33
N ALA A 158 8.27 17.27 -3.91
CA ALA A 158 9.64 16.82 -3.65
C ALA A 158 9.71 15.74 -2.54
N ARG A 159 8.71 15.71 -1.63
CA ARG A 159 8.60 14.74 -0.54
C ARG A 159 7.64 13.58 -0.85
N PHE A 160 7.02 13.59 -2.02
CA PHE A 160 6.17 12.51 -2.50
C PHE A 160 7.01 11.38 -3.10
N ALA A 161 6.89 10.20 -2.50
CA ALA A 161 7.35 8.95 -3.08
C ALA A 161 6.16 8.09 -3.50
N TRP A 162 6.23 7.59 -4.73
CA TRP A 162 5.32 6.61 -5.29
C TRP A 162 6.01 5.26 -5.27
N VAL A 163 5.39 4.26 -4.67
CA VAL A 163 5.99 2.93 -4.49
C VAL A 163 5.13 1.91 -5.20
N ALA A 164 5.76 1.10 -6.04
CA ALA A 164 5.17 -0.05 -6.70
C ALA A 164 5.62 -1.33 -5.98
N VAL A 165 4.70 -2.26 -5.74
CA VAL A 165 5.00 -3.61 -5.25
C VAL A 165 4.64 -4.57 -6.36
N HIS A 166 5.65 -5.13 -7.00
CA HIS A 166 5.54 -6.17 -8.03
C HIS A 166 5.29 -7.51 -7.33
N VAL A 167 4.04 -7.96 -7.33
CA VAL A 167 3.59 -9.15 -6.62
C VAL A 167 3.96 -10.39 -7.42
N ASN A 168 4.58 -11.36 -6.77
CA ASN A 168 4.94 -12.65 -7.37
C ASN A 168 4.25 -13.84 -6.70
N ASP A 169 3.77 -13.69 -5.47
CA ASP A 169 2.99 -14.69 -4.75
C ASP A 169 1.79 -14.04 -4.04
N ILE A 170 0.64 -14.72 -4.05
CA ILE A 170 -0.53 -14.36 -3.26
C ILE A 170 -0.95 -15.59 -2.47
N ASP A 171 -1.02 -15.46 -1.16
CA ASP A 171 -1.57 -16.46 -0.24
C ASP A 171 -2.93 -15.94 0.25
N ALA A 172 -4.00 -16.55 -0.25
CA ALA A 172 -5.37 -16.20 0.09
C ALA A 172 -5.99 -17.29 0.95
N ILE A 173 -6.59 -16.90 2.07
CA ILE A 173 -7.35 -17.80 2.94
C ILE A 173 -8.74 -17.23 3.21
N ASP A 174 -9.74 -18.07 3.03
CA ASP A 174 -11.14 -17.82 3.35
C ASP A 174 -11.52 -18.70 4.54
N LEU A 175 -11.92 -18.02 5.62
CA LEU A 175 -12.22 -18.60 6.93
C LEU A 175 -13.73 -18.67 7.18
N SER A 176 -14.57 -18.28 6.22
CA SER A 176 -16.01 -18.09 6.41
C SER A 176 -16.81 -19.40 6.62
N ALA A 177 -16.22 -20.55 6.29
CA ALA A 177 -16.83 -21.87 6.43
C ALA A 177 -16.07 -22.75 7.44
N ASP A 178 -16.69 -23.83 7.92
CA ASP A 178 -16.08 -24.79 8.86
C ASP A 178 -14.79 -25.41 8.29
N GLU A 179 -14.75 -25.66 6.98
CA GLU A 179 -13.54 -26.03 6.26
C GLU A 179 -12.97 -24.81 5.53
N HIS A 180 -11.84 -24.29 6.04
CA HIS A 180 -11.19 -23.14 5.41
C HIS A 180 -10.71 -23.47 4.00
N LEU A 181 -10.83 -22.51 3.09
CA LEU A 181 -10.26 -22.59 1.75
C LEU A 181 -8.96 -21.79 1.73
N ARG A 182 -7.88 -22.38 1.20
CA ARG A 182 -6.61 -21.67 1.01
C ARG A 182 -6.06 -21.92 -0.38
N CYS A 183 -5.72 -20.83 -1.06
CA CYS A 183 -5.16 -20.84 -2.40
C CYS A 183 -3.85 -20.06 -2.41
N ARG A 184 -2.84 -20.62 -3.06
CA ARG A 184 -1.62 -19.90 -3.45
C ARG A 184 -1.67 -19.57 -4.92
N PHE A 185 -1.36 -18.33 -5.27
CA PHE A 185 -1.22 -17.86 -6.63
C PHE A 185 0.24 -17.46 -6.87
N THR A 186 0.87 -18.07 -7.86
CA THR A 186 2.25 -17.73 -8.24
C THR A 186 2.23 -17.09 -9.61
N ARG A 187 2.94 -15.96 -9.74
CA ARG A 187 3.00 -15.20 -10.98
C ARG A 187 3.71 -15.99 -12.08
N VAL A 188 3.12 -16.06 -13.26
CA VAL A 188 3.67 -16.69 -14.47
C VAL A 188 3.54 -15.74 -15.66
N ASP A 189 4.15 -16.10 -16.79
CA ASP A 189 4.05 -15.32 -18.03
C ASP A 189 2.57 -15.19 -18.45
N GLY A 190 2.06 -13.96 -18.46
CA GLY A 190 0.70 -13.64 -18.87
C GLY A 190 -0.41 -13.92 -17.84
N GLY A 191 -0.09 -14.26 -16.58
CA GLY A 191 -1.12 -14.46 -15.57
C GLY A 191 -0.64 -15.04 -14.23
N TRP A 192 -1.49 -15.89 -13.65
CA TRP A 192 -1.30 -16.50 -12.33
C TRP A 192 -1.58 -18.00 -12.41
N ASP A 193 -0.63 -18.81 -11.96
CA ASP A 193 -0.88 -20.21 -11.66
C ASP A 193 -1.51 -20.33 -10.28
N THR A 194 -2.52 -21.19 -10.12
CA THR A 194 -3.33 -21.30 -8.90
C THR A 194 -3.25 -22.70 -8.34
N THR A 195 -2.84 -22.83 -7.09
CA THR A 195 -2.80 -24.09 -6.36
C THR A 195 -3.61 -24.00 -5.08
N ARG A 196 -4.61 -24.87 -4.91
CA ARG A 196 -5.27 -25.05 -3.61
C ARG A 196 -4.30 -25.77 -2.67
N ILE A 197 -4.11 -25.20 -1.48
CA ILE A 197 -3.20 -25.72 -0.46
C ILE A 197 -3.96 -26.02 0.83
N VAL A 198 -3.32 -26.77 1.73
CA VAL A 198 -3.89 -27.02 3.05
C VAL A 198 -3.95 -25.68 3.82
N PRO A 199 -5.08 -25.35 4.48
CA PRO A 199 -5.23 -24.16 5.30
C PRO A 199 -4.15 -23.99 6.38
#